data_AF-A0A7W6NL82-F1
#
_entry.id   AF-A0A7W6NL82-F1
#
_cell.length_a   1.000
_cell.length_b   1.000
_cell.length_c   1.000
_cell.angle_alpha   90.00
_cell.angle_beta   90.00
_cell.angle_gamma   90.00
#
_symmetry.space_group_name_H-M   'P 1'
#
loop_
_entity.id
_entity.type
_entity.pdbx_description
1 polymer ?
#
loop_
_entity_poly.entity_id
_entity_poly.type
_entity_poly.pdbx_seq_one_letter_code
_entity_poly.pdbx_strand_id
1 'polypeptide(L)' 'MSKTQKSKLDVASQPTAATDHPDRREYVVTAAAPLRVAGRRASPGDVLALTEAEARGELLALHIRPLHEETPASKAD' A
#
# COMPACT_ATOMS: atom_id res chain seq x y z
N MET A 1 17.60 19.66 32.71
CA MET A 1 16.18 19.34 32.54
C MET A 1 15.85 19.39 31.07
N SER A 2 15.18 18.34 30.61
CA SER A 2 14.82 17.93 29.25
C SER A 2 14.37 19.03 28.29
N LYS A 3 14.72 18.87 27.01
CA LYS A 3 13.87 19.18 25.84
C LYS A 3 14.47 18.56 24.57
N THR A 4 14.21 17.26 24.38
CA THR A 4 14.29 16.58 23.08
C THR A 4 13.27 17.22 22.16
N GLN A 5 13.74 17.96 21.16
CA GLN A 5 12.90 18.49 20.10
C GLN A 5 12.97 17.59 18.87
N LYS A 6 11.84 16.92 18.63
CA LYS A 6 11.17 16.81 17.33
C LYS A 6 12.02 16.22 16.20
N SER A 7 12.19 14.90 16.24
CA SER A 7 12.47 14.11 15.05
C SER A 7 11.25 14.18 14.12
N LYS A 8 11.19 15.24 13.28
CA LYS A 8 10.44 15.20 12.04
C LYS A 8 11.18 14.20 11.16
N LEU A 9 10.83 12.92 11.33
CA LEU A 9 11.16 11.90 10.37
C LEU A 9 10.41 12.31 9.11
N ASP A 10 11.17 12.91 8.21
CA ASP A 10 10.93 12.94 6.78
C ASP A 10 10.55 11.50 6.37
N VAL A 11 9.25 11.18 6.43
CA VAL A 11 8.71 10.07 5.67
C VAL A 11 8.69 10.60 4.25
N ALA A 12 9.85 10.50 3.62
CA ALA A 12 9.96 10.40 2.19
C ALA A 12 8.90 9.36 1.78
N SER A 13 7.76 9.88 1.32
CA SER A 13 6.90 9.18 0.37
C SER A 13 7.84 8.85 -0.77
N GLN A 14 8.53 7.72 -0.67
CA GLN A 14 9.30 7.21 -1.79
C GLN A 14 8.22 6.68 -2.73
N PRO A 15 7.99 7.31 -3.90
CA PRO A 15 7.32 6.60 -4.97
C PRO A 15 8.30 5.48 -5.31
N THR A 16 8.10 4.30 -4.73
CA THR A 16 8.84 3.12 -5.14
C THR A 16 8.48 2.94 -6.59
N ALA A 17 9.48 3.18 -7.44
CA ALA A 17 9.37 3.21 -8.88
C ALA A 17 8.38 2.14 -9.33
N ALA A 18 7.31 2.57 -9.99
CA ALA A 18 6.46 1.72 -10.78
C ALA A 18 7.36 1.01 -11.79
N THR A 19 7.93 -0.13 -11.41
CA THR A 19 8.33 -1.13 -12.37
C THR A 19 7.02 -1.48 -13.05
N ASP A 20 6.92 -1.05 -14.31
CA ASP A 20 5.82 -1.23 -15.26
C ASP A 20 5.59 -2.74 -15.48
N HIS A 21 5.15 -3.41 -14.43
CA HIS A 21 4.60 -4.74 -14.50
C HIS A 21 3.11 -4.54 -14.76
N PRO A 22 2.62 -4.94 -15.94
CA PRO A 22 1.22 -4.69 -16.32
C PRO A 22 0.22 -5.32 -15.34
N ASP A 23 0.65 -6.28 -14.51
CA ASP A 23 -0.18 -7.01 -13.56
C ASP A 23 -0.15 -6.45 -12.13
N ARG A 24 0.52 -5.31 -11.88
CA ARG A 24 0.55 -4.68 -10.55
C ARG A 24 -0.55 -3.64 -10.41
N ARG A 25 -1.31 -3.73 -9.32
CA ARG A 25 -2.36 -2.77 -8.94
C ARG A 25 -1.95 -2.01 -7.69
N GLU A 26 -2.50 -0.82 -7.54
CA GLU A 26 -2.22 0.05 -6.40
C GLU A 26 -3.19 -0.23 -5.25
N TYR A 27 -2.62 -0.45 -4.06
CA TYR A 27 -3.35 -0.70 -2.84
C TYR A 27 -2.89 0.24 -1.74
N VAL A 28 -3.81 0.77 -0.95
CA VAL A 28 -3.50 1.56 0.23
C VAL A 28 -3.54 0.69 1.49
N VAL A 29 -2.53 0.84 2.31
CA VAL A 29 -2.34 0.11 3.57
C VAL A 29 -3.28 0.68 4.63
N THR A 30 -3.98 -0.20 5.33
CA THR A 30 -4.97 0.19 6.34
C THR A 30 -4.32 0.36 7.72
N ALA A 31 -5.06 0.94 8.66
CA ALA A 31 -4.62 1.04 10.06
C ALA A 31 -4.53 -0.31 10.78
N ALA A 32 -5.16 -1.36 10.24
CA ALA A 32 -5.12 -2.71 10.80
C ALA A 32 -3.88 -3.49 10.32
N ALA A 33 -3.12 -2.94 9.37
CA ALA A 33 -1.97 -3.63 8.80
C ALA A 33 -0.82 -3.80 9.81
N PRO A 34 -0.14 -4.95 9.81
CA PRO A 34 1.11 -5.11 10.53
C PRO A 34 2.23 -4.28 9.89
N LEU A 35 3.37 -4.17 10.58
CA LEU A 35 4.56 -3.43 10.10
C LEU A 35 5.10 -3.92 8.75
N ARG A 36 4.71 -5.14 8.33
CA ARG A 36 5.05 -5.71 7.03
C ARG A 36 3.82 -6.22 6.29
N VAL A 37 3.63 -5.75 5.07
CA VAL A 37 2.56 -6.14 4.14
C VAL A 37 3.21 -6.74 2.90
N ALA A 38 2.82 -7.95 2.49
CA ALA A 38 3.44 -8.67 1.36
C ALA A 38 4.99 -8.74 1.46
N GLY A 39 5.51 -8.91 2.69
CA GLY A 39 6.95 -8.96 2.98
C GLY A 39 7.67 -7.61 3.00
N ARG A 40 7.02 -6.51 2.59
CA ARG A 40 7.59 -5.16 2.53
C ARG A 40 7.24 -4.37 3.79
N ARG A 41 8.13 -3.48 4.24
CA ARG A 41 7.80 -2.56 5.34
C ARG A 41 6.76 -1.56 4.86
N ALA A 42 5.71 -1.38 5.65
CA ALA A 42 4.60 -0.52 5.31
C ALA A 42 4.03 0.14 6.57
N SER A 43 3.49 1.34 6.39
CA SER A 43 2.77 2.10 7.40
C SER A 43 1.32 2.33 6.96
N PRO A 44 0.38 2.52 7.88
CA PRO A 44 -0.98 2.92 7.54
C PRO A 44 -1.00 4.16 6.65
N GLY A 45 -1.71 4.08 5.52
CA GLY A 45 -1.81 5.14 4.52
C GLY A 45 -0.79 5.05 3.39
N ASP A 46 0.21 4.16 3.47
CA ASP A 46 1.16 3.94 2.38
C ASP A 46 0.45 3.31 1.17
N VAL A 47 0.94 3.61 -0.03
CA VAL A 47 0.48 3.00 -1.28
C VAL A 47 1.52 1.97 -1.74
N LEU A 48 1.05 0.75 -2.00
CA LEU A 48 1.86 -0.36 -2.49
C LEU A 48 1.36 -0.83 -3.86
N ALA A 49 2.28 -0.95 -4.81
CA ALA A 49 2.03 -1.63 -6.08
C ALA A 49 2.29 -3.13 -5.90
N LEU A 50 1.21 -3.93 -5.87
CA LEU A 50 1.23 -5.37 -5.62
C LEU A 50 0.59 -6.12 -6.78
N THR A 51 1.09 -7.31 -7.06
CA THR A 51 0.38 -8.27 -7.92
C THR A 51 -0.86 -8.81 -7.22
N GLU A 52 -1.82 -9.36 -7.96
CA GLU A 52 -3.01 -10.00 -7.37
C GLU A 52 -2.63 -11.12 -6.38
N ALA A 53 -1.61 -11.92 -6.71
CA ALA A 53 -1.13 -12.99 -5.85
C ALA A 53 -0.56 -12.47 -4.51
N GLU A 54 0.21 -11.38 -4.54
CA GLU A 54 0.73 -10.72 -3.33
C GLU A 54 -0.40 -10.08 -2.51
N ALA A 55 -1.36 -9.43 -3.18
CA ALA A 55 -2.44 -8.70 -2.54
C ALA A 55 -3.51 -9.62 -1.93
N ARG A 56 -3.74 -10.81 -2.48
CA ARG A 56 -4.84 -11.71 -2.08
C ARG A 56 -4.86 -12.00 -0.58
N GLY A 57 -3.73 -12.36 0.01
CA GLY A 57 -3.64 -12.66 1.44
C GLY A 57 -3.88 -11.42 2.31
N GLU A 58 -3.32 -10.29 1.89
CA GLU A 58 -3.40 -9.01 2.60
C GLU A 58 -4.81 -8.40 2.53
N LEU A 59 -5.51 -8.56 1.40
CA LEU A 59 -6.91 -8.16 1.23
C LEU A 59 -7.85 -8.96 2.12
N LEU A 60 -7.66 -10.29 2.18
CA LEU A 60 -8.45 -11.16 3.06
C LEU A 60 -8.22 -10.83 4.54
N ALA A 61 -6.99 -10.42 4.89
CA ALA A 61 -6.63 -9.99 6.23
C ALA A 61 -6.99 -8.51 6.53
N LEU A 62 -7.57 -7.79 5.56
CA LEU A 62 -7.92 -6.36 5.67
C LEU A 62 -6.73 -5.42 5.94
N HIS A 63 -5.49 -5.86 5.66
CA HIS A 63 -4.28 -5.05 5.81
C HIS A 63 -4.14 -4.01 4.69
N ILE A 64 -4.75 -4.26 3.53
CA ILE A 64 -4.77 -3.33 2.40
C ILE A 64 -6.17 -3.21 1.82
N ARG A 65 -6.40 -2.16 1.03
CA ARG A 65 -7.58 -1.99 0.18
C ARG A 65 -7.16 -1.43 -1.17
N PRO A 66 -7.89 -1.72 -2.27
CA PRO A 66 -7.60 -1.11 -3.56
C PRO A 66 -7.64 0.42 -3.45
N LEU A 67 -6.62 1.10 -4.00
CA LEU A 67 -6.56 2.57 -3.98
C LEU A 67 -7.59 3.16 -4.95
N HIS A 68 -7.70 2.52 -6.11
CA HIS A 68 -8.74 2.78 -7.08
C HIS A 68 -9.68 1.58 -7.03
N GLU A 69 -10.93 1.79 -6.65
CA GLU A 69 -11.97 0.84 -7.03
C GLU A 69 -11.96 0.84 -8.55
N GLU A 70 -11.33 -0.18 -9.15
CA GLU A 70 -11.57 -0.51 -10.54
C GLU A 70 -13.07 -0.71 -10.66
N THR A 71 -13.77 0.36 -11.03
CA THR A 71 -15.11 0.24 -11.61
C THR A 71 -14.88 -0.72 -12.75
N PRO A 72 -15.40 -1.96 -12.70
CA PRO A 72 -15.23 -2.86 -13.81
C PRO A 72 -15.81 -2.10 -14.99
N ALA A 73 -14.99 -1.88 -16.03
CA ALA A 73 -15.49 -1.53 -17.33
C ALA A 73 -16.48 -2.64 -17.68
N SER A 74 -17.75 -2.40 -17.35
CA SER A 74 -18.83 -3.32 -17.62
C SER A 74 -18.76 -3.57 -19.10
N LYS A 75 -18.64 -4.85 -19.46
CA LYS A 75 -18.92 -5.35 -20.80
C LYS A 75 -20.09 -4.57 -21.39
N ALA A 76 -19.81 -3.84 -22.46
CA ALA A 76 -20.81 -3.36 -23.39
C ALA A 76 -20.29 -3.71 -24.78
N ASP A 77 -20.49 -4.97 -25.17
CA ASP A 77 -20.69 -5.40 -26.56
C ASP A 77 -21.64 -6.60 -26.54
#